data_AF-A0A3C0VU94-F1
#
_entry.id   AF-A0A3C0VU94-F1
#
_cell.length_a   1.000
_cell.length_b   1.000
_cell.length_c   1.000
_cell.angle_alpha   90.00
_cell.angle_beta   90.00
_cell.angle_gamma   90.00
#
_symmetry.space_group_name_H-M   'P 1'
#
loop_
_entity.id
_entity.type
_entity.pdbx_description
1 polymer ?
#
loop_
_entity_poly.entity_id
_entity_poly.type
_entity_poly.pdbx_seq_one_letter_code
_entity_poly.pdbx_strand_id
1 'polypeptide(L)'
;MLKPVNKKLVLEDGSVYQGIGFGYTEDKFFEIVFNTSMVGYQEIISDPSYTYQGVVMTYPIIGNYGINDDDYETGRPSISAMIVRDYCDYPSNFRYSNTLSEVMEKYEIAGLYGLDTRKLARHIRDNGCMKACIVSIDASTEDTVNKLKAYEVPRDAVSKVSTKEIYDYVDDQEGKAMPFPGCTNIQAGIPERVANGLKVVAIDCGMKKNILRCLYKKGCDITVVPFDTPADKIAAYNPDGIFISNGPGDPEDVTATIATIKNLIGKYPIFGICLGHQIISLAYGAKTYKLKFGHRGGNHPVKNLKKNLVEITSQNHSYAVKDDSLDGTGLTATHINLLDNTIEGVECTKDTVFSVQYHPESAPGPQDSSYLFEEFIDNMNKTREDKANA
;
A
#
# COMPACT_ATOMS: atom_id res chain seq x y z
N MET A 1 -28.44 20.54 13.18
CA MET A 1 -29.44 19.48 12.96
C MET A 1 -28.70 18.24 12.49
N LEU A 2 -29.01 17.05 13.00
CA LEU A 2 -28.46 15.79 12.47
C LEU A 2 -28.97 15.62 11.03
N LYS A 3 -28.07 15.41 10.06
CA LYS A 3 -28.47 15.15 8.67
C LYS A 3 -29.30 13.85 8.63
N PRO A 4 -30.41 13.80 7.85
CA PRO A 4 -31.20 12.58 7.73
C PRO A 4 -30.39 11.47 7.05
N VAL A 5 -30.63 10.23 7.44
CA VAL A 5 -30.12 9.05 6.74
C VAL A 5 -30.64 9.08 5.30
N ASN A 6 -29.72 8.99 4.33
CA ASN A 6 -30.03 9.10 2.90
C ASN A 6 -29.30 8.06 2.03
N LYS A 7 -28.39 7.28 2.62
CA LYS A 7 -27.61 6.24 1.94
C LYS A 7 -27.58 4.97 2.79
N LYS A 8 -27.29 3.86 2.15
CA LYS A 8 -27.02 2.59 2.82
C LYS A 8 -25.90 1.83 2.13
N LEU A 9 -25.13 1.10 2.92
CA LEU A 9 -24.18 0.08 2.49
C LEU A 9 -24.90 -1.26 2.47
N VAL A 10 -24.83 -1.97 1.34
CA VAL A 10 -25.33 -3.33 1.17
C VAL A 10 -24.14 -4.25 0.92
N LEU A 11 -24.09 -5.36 1.63
CA LEU A 11 -23.07 -6.41 1.45
C LEU A 11 -23.61 -7.56 0.59
N GLU A 12 -22.71 -8.32 -0.02
CA GLU A 12 -23.04 -9.49 -0.88
C GLU A 12 -23.87 -10.56 -0.16
N ASP A 13 -23.74 -10.66 1.17
CA ASP A 13 -24.52 -11.57 2.00
C ASP A 13 -25.92 -11.05 2.40
N GLY A 14 -26.28 -9.84 1.93
CA GLY A 14 -27.58 -9.20 2.20
C GLY A 14 -27.60 -8.31 3.45
N SER A 15 -26.50 -8.19 4.19
CA SER A 15 -26.40 -7.27 5.32
C SER A 15 -26.53 -5.81 4.88
N VAL A 16 -27.25 -5.00 5.66
CA VAL A 16 -27.49 -3.58 5.37
C VAL A 16 -27.07 -2.70 6.54
N TYR A 17 -26.36 -1.61 6.23
CA TYR A 17 -25.95 -0.59 7.18
C TYR A 17 -26.38 0.78 6.65
N GLN A 18 -27.24 1.46 7.41
CA GLN A 18 -27.77 2.77 7.03
C GLN A 18 -26.88 3.89 7.56
N GLY A 19 -26.77 4.97 6.80
CA GLY A 19 -25.96 6.12 7.18
C GLY A 19 -26.24 7.35 6.33
N ILE A 20 -25.34 8.31 6.42
CA ILE A 20 -25.41 9.57 5.72
C ILE A 20 -24.28 9.60 4.70
N GLY A 21 -24.61 9.89 3.44
CA GLY A 21 -23.63 10.04 2.37
C GLY A 21 -22.78 11.31 2.54
N PHE A 22 -21.50 11.21 2.18
CA PHE A 22 -20.57 12.34 2.03
C PHE A 22 -19.56 12.04 0.92
N GLY A 23 -18.79 13.04 0.47
CA GLY A 23 -17.94 12.88 -0.71
C GLY A 23 -18.77 12.61 -1.97
N TYR A 24 -18.37 11.64 -2.78
CA TYR A 24 -19.07 11.30 -4.01
C TYR A 24 -20.41 10.60 -3.75
N THR A 25 -21.48 11.08 -4.39
CA THR A 25 -22.86 10.67 -4.08
C THR A 25 -23.44 9.58 -4.97
N GLU A 26 -22.77 9.18 -6.04
CA GLU A 26 -23.28 8.11 -6.92
C GLU A 26 -23.06 6.72 -6.32
N ASP A 27 -23.79 5.74 -6.86
CA ASP A 27 -23.66 4.35 -6.43
C ASP A 27 -22.25 3.82 -6.76
N LYS A 28 -21.63 3.10 -5.82
CA LYS A 28 -20.26 2.60 -5.97
C LYS A 28 -20.14 1.17 -5.48
N PHE A 29 -19.62 0.29 -6.34
CA PHE A 29 -19.34 -1.12 -6.07
C PHE A 29 -17.86 -1.32 -5.77
N PHE A 30 -17.53 -2.15 -4.78
CA PHE A 30 -16.16 -2.39 -4.33
C PHE A 30 -16.05 -3.67 -3.48
N GLU A 31 -14.83 -4.12 -3.23
CA GLU A 31 -14.56 -5.10 -2.16
C GLU A 31 -14.40 -4.37 -0.82
N ILE A 32 -15.14 -4.77 0.21
CA ILE A 32 -15.09 -4.11 1.51
C ILE A 32 -13.98 -4.69 2.40
N VAL A 33 -13.22 -3.78 3.00
CA VAL A 33 -12.12 -4.09 3.93
C VAL A 33 -12.22 -3.17 5.15
N PHE A 34 -11.51 -3.47 6.23
CA PHE A 34 -11.38 -2.54 7.36
C PHE A 34 -9.92 -2.23 7.64
N ASN A 35 -9.64 -1.04 8.16
CA ASN A 35 -8.30 -0.63 8.59
C ASN A 35 -8.35 -0.12 10.05
N THR A 36 -7.36 -0.54 10.84
CA THR A 36 -7.28 -0.28 12.28
C THR A 36 -6.50 0.97 12.67
N SER A 37 -5.85 1.64 11.72
CA SER A 37 -5.07 2.85 11.96
C SER A 37 -5.95 3.99 12.52
N MET A 38 -5.48 4.61 13.60
CA MET A 38 -6.17 5.72 14.27
C MET A 38 -5.84 7.09 13.67
N VAL A 39 -4.75 7.15 12.92
CA VAL A 39 -4.27 8.33 12.19
C VAL A 39 -3.86 7.88 10.79
N GLY A 40 -3.69 8.83 9.88
CA GLY A 40 -3.21 8.54 8.53
C GLY A 40 -4.29 8.26 7.50
N TYR A 41 -5.51 8.77 7.68
CA TYR A 41 -6.61 8.48 6.75
C TYR A 41 -6.37 9.09 5.36
N GLN A 42 -5.54 10.13 5.24
CA GLN A 42 -5.17 10.72 3.95
C GLN A 42 -4.17 9.83 3.20
N GLU A 43 -3.17 9.35 3.89
CA GLU A 43 -2.19 8.41 3.36
C GLU A 43 -2.89 7.12 2.93
N ILE A 44 -3.87 6.64 3.72
CA ILE A 44 -4.74 5.50 3.38
C ILE A 44 -5.59 5.79 2.14
N ILE A 45 -6.27 6.95 2.05
CA ILE A 45 -7.14 7.25 0.91
C ILE A 45 -6.36 7.37 -0.41
N SER A 46 -5.08 7.77 -0.31
CA SER A 46 -4.18 7.94 -1.44
C SER A 46 -3.24 6.75 -1.68
N ASP A 47 -3.37 5.67 -0.91
CA ASP A 47 -2.63 4.43 -1.15
C ASP A 47 -3.28 3.64 -2.30
N PRO A 48 -2.54 3.43 -3.42
CA PRO A 48 -3.06 2.75 -4.61
C PRO A 48 -3.37 1.28 -4.36
N SER A 49 -2.85 0.67 -3.29
CA SER A 49 -3.18 -0.71 -2.90
C SER A 49 -4.67 -0.90 -2.56
N TYR A 50 -5.43 0.18 -2.31
CA TYR A 50 -6.89 0.13 -2.12
C TYR A 50 -7.72 0.26 -3.42
N THR A 51 -7.10 0.17 -4.60
CA THR A 51 -7.85 0.23 -5.86
C THR A 51 -8.97 -0.81 -5.89
N TYR A 52 -10.19 -0.38 -6.22
CA TYR A 52 -11.43 -1.18 -6.19
C TYR A 52 -11.91 -1.63 -4.79
N GLN A 53 -11.31 -1.13 -3.72
CA GLN A 53 -11.70 -1.42 -2.34
C GLN A 53 -12.42 -0.25 -1.68
N GLY A 54 -13.28 -0.57 -0.71
CA GLY A 54 -13.87 0.39 0.20
C GLY A 54 -13.41 0.13 1.63
N VAL A 55 -12.84 1.15 2.27
CA VAL A 55 -12.20 1.01 3.58
C VAL A 55 -13.13 1.46 4.69
N VAL A 56 -13.39 0.55 5.64
CA VAL A 56 -14.04 0.84 6.91
C VAL A 56 -12.97 1.25 7.93
N MET A 57 -13.01 2.50 8.37
CA MET A 57 -12.12 2.97 9.44
C MET A 57 -12.66 2.53 10.80
N THR A 58 -11.85 1.82 11.58
CA THR A 58 -12.29 1.39 12.93
C THR A 58 -12.17 2.50 13.97
N TYR A 59 -11.25 3.45 13.77
CA TYR A 59 -11.18 4.64 14.60
C TYR A 59 -12.40 5.54 14.31
N PRO A 60 -13.14 5.99 15.34
CA PRO A 60 -14.48 6.50 15.12
C PRO A 60 -14.55 7.88 14.45
N ILE A 61 -13.56 8.75 14.67
CA ILE A 61 -13.61 10.15 14.21
C ILE A 61 -12.61 10.33 13.07
N ILE A 62 -13.11 10.55 11.85
CA ILE A 62 -12.28 10.68 10.65
C ILE A 62 -12.51 12.06 10.00
N GLY A 63 -11.45 12.66 9.48
CA GLY A 63 -11.46 14.03 8.91
C GLY A 63 -11.03 15.13 9.89
N ASN A 64 -10.68 14.78 11.14
CA ASN A 64 -10.37 15.75 12.20
C ASN A 64 -9.19 16.68 11.91
N TYR A 65 -8.23 16.28 11.07
CA TYR A 65 -7.09 17.13 10.67
C TYR A 65 -7.13 17.56 9.20
N GLY A 66 -8.26 17.36 8.51
CA GLY A 66 -8.45 17.71 7.11
C GLY A 66 -7.51 16.95 6.19
N ILE A 67 -7.20 17.55 5.04
CA ILE A 67 -6.27 17.07 4.02
C ILE A 67 -5.26 18.18 3.73
N ASN A 68 -4.02 17.82 3.39
CA ASN A 68 -2.98 18.72 2.91
C ASN A 68 -2.27 18.16 1.67
N ASP A 69 -1.35 18.90 1.04
CA ASP A 69 -0.70 18.43 -0.19
C ASP A 69 0.44 17.43 0.04
N ASP A 70 1.04 17.39 1.24
CA ASP A 70 2.26 16.62 1.51
C ASP A 70 1.98 15.14 1.84
N ASP A 71 0.86 14.87 2.52
CA ASP A 71 0.49 13.55 3.04
C ASP A 71 -0.18 12.64 1.97
N TYR A 72 -0.13 13.03 0.70
CA TYR A 72 -0.56 12.15 -0.40
C TYR A 72 0.52 11.12 -0.73
N GLU A 73 0.13 9.84 -0.75
CA GLU A 73 0.98 8.74 -1.20
C GLU A 73 0.88 8.49 -2.72
N THR A 74 -0.14 9.02 -3.38
CA THR A 74 -0.22 9.13 -4.85
C THR A 74 -0.93 10.42 -5.28
N GLY A 75 -0.68 10.87 -6.51
CA GLY A 75 -1.32 12.09 -7.03
C GLY A 75 -2.82 11.94 -7.37
N ARG A 76 -3.30 10.70 -7.49
CA ARG A 76 -4.70 10.39 -7.79
C ARG A 76 -5.16 9.18 -6.98
N PRO A 77 -5.85 9.41 -5.84
CA PRO A 77 -6.55 8.37 -5.10
C PRO A 77 -7.38 7.44 -6.00
N SER A 78 -7.30 6.13 -5.76
CA SER A 78 -7.99 5.09 -6.54
C SER A 78 -8.90 4.18 -5.71
N ILE A 79 -8.96 4.40 -4.39
CA ILE A 79 -9.93 3.78 -3.48
C ILE A 79 -11.36 4.10 -3.92
N SER A 80 -12.27 3.15 -3.74
CA SER A 80 -13.66 3.30 -4.18
C SER A 80 -14.55 3.94 -3.12
N ALA A 81 -14.31 3.67 -1.84
CA ALA A 81 -15.11 4.22 -0.77
C ALA A 81 -14.38 4.35 0.56
N MET A 82 -14.86 5.27 1.41
CA MET A 82 -14.46 5.36 2.81
C MET A 82 -15.70 5.37 3.71
N ILE A 83 -15.72 4.46 4.68
CA ILE A 83 -16.83 4.21 5.59
C ILE A 83 -16.37 4.47 7.02
N VAL A 84 -17.03 5.41 7.70
CA VAL A 84 -16.56 5.93 9.00
C VAL A 84 -17.70 5.99 10.02
N ARG A 85 -17.39 6.02 11.32
CA ARG A 85 -18.42 6.15 12.34
C ARG A 85 -18.95 7.59 12.39
N ASP A 86 -18.03 8.54 12.52
CA ASP A 86 -18.31 9.96 12.59
C ASP A 86 -17.36 10.72 11.66
N TYR A 87 -17.92 11.61 10.85
CA TYR A 87 -17.18 12.42 9.89
C TYR A 87 -17.07 13.85 10.41
N CYS A 88 -15.83 14.31 10.61
CA CYS A 88 -15.54 15.67 11.02
C CYS A 88 -15.44 16.58 9.78
N ASP A 89 -16.49 17.37 9.55
CA ASP A 89 -16.57 18.34 8.45
C ASP A 89 -15.98 19.73 8.81
N TYR A 90 -15.37 19.84 10.00
CA TYR A 90 -14.69 21.04 10.48
C TYR A 90 -13.28 20.69 10.99
N PRO A 91 -12.35 20.39 10.07
CA PRO A 91 -10.99 19.99 10.43
C PRO A 91 -10.26 21.07 11.23
N SER A 92 -9.40 20.64 12.16
CA SER A 92 -8.59 21.54 12.99
C SER A 92 -7.15 21.03 13.07
N ASN A 93 -6.34 21.49 12.13
CA ASN A 93 -4.90 21.24 12.08
C ASN A 93 -4.24 22.39 11.31
N PHE A 94 -3.07 22.88 11.69
CA PHE A 94 -2.45 24.01 10.97
C PHE A 94 -2.08 23.71 9.50
N ARG A 95 -2.00 22.43 9.12
CA ARG A 95 -1.60 21.98 7.76
C ARG A 95 -2.77 21.87 6.79
N TYR A 96 -4.02 21.82 7.26
CA TYR A 96 -5.14 21.49 6.39
C TYR A 96 -5.38 22.58 5.32
N SER A 97 -5.62 22.15 4.09
CA SER A 97 -6.03 22.98 2.96
C SER A 97 -7.44 22.63 2.47
N ASN A 98 -7.86 21.37 2.67
CA ASN A 98 -9.15 20.86 2.22
C ASN A 98 -9.83 19.99 3.27
N THR A 99 -11.14 19.81 3.14
CA THR A 99 -11.86 18.76 3.87
C THR A 99 -11.69 17.41 3.19
N LEU A 100 -11.90 16.32 3.94
CA LEU A 100 -11.91 14.97 3.36
C LEU A 100 -13.05 14.80 2.35
N SER A 101 -14.23 15.40 2.59
CA SER A 101 -15.36 15.32 1.66
C SER A 101 -15.05 15.97 0.31
N GLU A 102 -14.39 17.14 0.30
CA GLU A 102 -14.00 17.82 -0.95
C GLU A 102 -13.09 16.94 -1.82
N VAL A 103 -12.13 16.26 -1.20
CA VAL A 103 -11.20 15.35 -1.90
C VAL A 103 -11.93 14.11 -2.40
N MET A 104 -12.79 13.53 -1.57
CA MET A 104 -13.59 12.38 -1.96
C MET A 104 -14.54 12.68 -3.12
N GLU A 105 -15.15 13.86 -3.15
CA GLU A 105 -15.97 14.31 -4.28
C GLU A 105 -15.12 14.48 -5.55
N LYS A 106 -13.97 15.18 -5.44
CA LYS A 106 -13.04 15.41 -6.56
C LYS A 106 -12.57 14.12 -7.25
N TYR A 107 -12.33 13.06 -6.48
CA TYR A 107 -11.80 11.78 -6.98
C TYR A 107 -12.86 10.68 -7.09
N GLU A 108 -14.15 11.03 -7.01
CA GLU A 108 -15.28 10.11 -7.16
C GLU A 108 -15.27 8.93 -6.16
N ILE A 109 -14.87 9.22 -4.92
CA ILE A 109 -14.78 8.28 -3.81
C ILE A 109 -16.05 8.38 -2.97
N ALA A 110 -16.79 7.28 -2.86
CA ALA A 110 -18.05 7.27 -2.12
C ALA A 110 -17.79 7.32 -0.60
N GLY A 111 -18.58 8.12 0.11
CA GLY A 111 -18.50 8.22 1.57
C GLY A 111 -19.79 7.81 2.25
N LEU A 112 -19.66 7.07 3.36
CA LEU A 112 -20.78 6.78 4.26
C LEU A 112 -20.36 6.95 5.73
N TYR A 113 -21.13 7.73 6.49
CA TYR A 113 -20.91 7.89 7.94
C TYR A 113 -22.19 7.68 8.77
N GLY A 114 -22.06 7.62 10.09
CA GLY A 114 -23.20 7.50 11.02
C GLY A 114 -23.65 6.07 11.33
N LEU A 115 -22.96 5.06 10.78
CA LEU A 115 -23.19 3.63 11.03
C LEU A 115 -22.29 3.08 12.14
N ASP A 116 -22.58 1.86 12.62
CA ASP A 116 -21.74 1.13 13.57
C ASP A 116 -20.59 0.43 12.85
N THR A 117 -19.44 1.13 12.71
CA THR A 117 -18.24 0.56 12.09
C THR A 117 -17.62 -0.57 12.90
N ARG A 118 -17.89 -0.68 14.21
CA ARG A 118 -17.42 -1.80 15.03
C ARG A 118 -18.18 -3.08 14.68
N LYS A 119 -19.51 -3.00 14.54
CA LYS A 119 -20.33 -4.12 14.05
C LYS A 119 -19.88 -4.54 12.65
N LEU A 120 -19.67 -3.58 11.76
CA LEU A 120 -19.23 -3.85 10.39
C LEU A 120 -17.83 -4.49 10.33
N ALA A 121 -16.84 -3.97 11.08
CA ALA A 121 -15.50 -4.55 11.11
C ALA A 121 -15.51 -5.98 11.67
N ARG A 122 -16.30 -6.25 12.72
CA ARG A 122 -16.50 -7.62 13.22
C ARG A 122 -17.13 -8.53 12.18
N HIS A 123 -18.12 -8.03 11.44
CA HIS A 123 -18.76 -8.76 10.35
C HIS A 123 -17.76 -9.18 9.27
N ILE A 124 -16.89 -8.26 8.83
CA ILE A 124 -15.84 -8.52 7.84
C ILE A 124 -14.80 -9.50 8.40
N ARG A 125 -14.38 -9.36 9.66
CA ARG A 125 -13.45 -10.31 10.29
C ARG A 125 -14.02 -11.72 10.36
N ASP A 126 -15.30 -11.84 10.73
CA ASP A 126 -15.95 -13.13 10.99
C ASP A 126 -16.35 -13.84 9.68
N ASN A 127 -16.69 -13.10 8.61
CA ASN A 127 -17.16 -13.66 7.33
C ASN A 127 -16.17 -13.49 6.16
N GLY A 128 -15.12 -12.70 6.33
CA GLY A 128 -14.15 -12.34 5.29
C GLY A 128 -14.52 -11.07 4.51
N CYS A 129 -13.59 -10.61 3.68
CA CYS A 129 -13.84 -9.54 2.70
C CYS A 129 -14.85 -10.03 1.65
N MET A 130 -15.73 -9.12 1.23
CA MET A 130 -16.82 -9.43 0.30
C MET A 130 -17.17 -8.22 -0.55
N LYS A 131 -17.97 -8.41 -1.59
CA LYS A 131 -18.44 -7.28 -2.40
C LYS A 131 -19.44 -6.45 -1.60
N ALA A 132 -19.39 -5.14 -1.79
CA ALA A 132 -20.30 -4.20 -1.19
C ALA A 132 -20.64 -3.06 -2.15
N CYS A 133 -21.77 -2.40 -1.89
CA CYS A 133 -22.19 -1.23 -2.63
C CYS A 133 -22.80 -0.18 -1.70
N ILE A 134 -22.44 1.09 -1.91
CA ILE A 134 -23.12 2.23 -1.29
C ILE A 134 -24.18 2.70 -2.28
N VAL A 135 -25.44 2.72 -1.85
CA VAL A 135 -26.60 3.08 -2.68
C VAL A 135 -27.52 4.06 -1.97
N SER A 136 -28.43 4.69 -2.73
CA SER A 136 -29.56 5.45 -2.17
C SER A 136 -30.34 4.64 -1.12
N ILE A 137 -30.85 5.31 -0.07
CA ILE A 137 -31.65 4.67 0.97
C ILE A 137 -32.88 3.94 0.39
N ASP A 138 -33.47 4.49 -0.66
CA ASP A 138 -34.68 3.99 -1.32
C ASP A 138 -34.42 2.85 -2.33
N ALA A 139 -33.15 2.53 -2.61
CA ALA A 139 -32.82 1.46 -3.55
C ALA A 139 -33.29 0.09 -3.03
N SER A 140 -33.75 -0.81 -3.91
CA SER A 140 -34.11 -2.18 -3.50
C SER A 140 -32.88 -2.95 -3.00
N THR A 141 -32.94 -3.48 -1.77
CA THR A 141 -31.86 -4.29 -1.20
C THR A 141 -31.67 -5.58 -2.02
N GLU A 142 -32.77 -6.23 -2.42
CA GLU A 142 -32.72 -7.49 -3.19
C GLU A 142 -32.04 -7.28 -4.55
N ASP A 143 -32.42 -6.23 -5.28
CA ASP A 143 -31.81 -5.91 -6.58
C ASP A 143 -30.33 -5.54 -6.41
N THR A 144 -29.99 -4.85 -5.32
CA THR A 144 -28.59 -4.49 -5.02
C THR A 144 -27.74 -5.73 -4.75
N VAL A 145 -28.27 -6.71 -3.99
CA VAL A 145 -27.59 -8.00 -3.76
C VAL A 145 -27.43 -8.78 -5.07
N ASN A 146 -28.43 -8.79 -5.94
CA ASN A 146 -28.32 -9.43 -7.25
C ASN A 146 -27.25 -8.78 -8.12
N LYS A 147 -27.18 -7.44 -8.13
CA LYS A 147 -26.09 -6.69 -8.79
C LYS A 147 -24.73 -7.02 -8.19
N LEU A 148 -24.61 -7.15 -6.88
CA LEU A 148 -23.35 -7.52 -6.20
C LEU A 148 -22.87 -8.92 -6.59
N LYS A 149 -23.78 -9.90 -6.64
CA LYS A 149 -23.45 -11.26 -7.08
C LYS A 149 -22.96 -11.30 -8.53
N ALA A 150 -23.56 -10.49 -9.41
CA ALA A 150 -23.18 -10.37 -10.81
C ALA A 150 -21.94 -9.48 -11.04
N TYR A 151 -21.57 -8.64 -10.08
CA TYR A 151 -20.42 -7.74 -10.19
C TYR A 151 -19.12 -8.53 -10.11
N GLU A 152 -18.28 -8.39 -11.12
CA GLU A 152 -16.91 -8.89 -11.12
C GLU A 152 -15.96 -7.76 -10.74
N VAL A 153 -15.18 -7.98 -9.67
CA VAL A 153 -14.14 -7.01 -9.26
C VAL A 153 -13.08 -7.00 -10.37
N PRO A 154 -12.73 -5.83 -10.93
CA PRO A 154 -11.76 -5.80 -12.03
C PRO A 154 -10.39 -6.31 -11.61
N ARG A 155 -9.72 -7.02 -12.53
CA ARG A 155 -8.38 -7.64 -12.33
C ARG A 155 -7.24 -6.81 -12.92
N ASP A 156 -7.53 -5.60 -13.40
CA ASP A 156 -6.59 -4.69 -14.06
C ASP A 156 -6.00 -3.63 -13.10
N ALA A 157 -6.05 -3.88 -11.78
CA ALA A 157 -5.75 -2.85 -10.79
C ALA A 157 -4.33 -2.27 -10.93
N VAL A 158 -3.32 -3.12 -11.12
CA VAL A 158 -1.92 -2.69 -11.32
C VAL A 158 -1.76 -1.87 -12.61
N SER A 159 -2.32 -2.33 -13.73
CA SER A 159 -2.21 -1.61 -14.99
C SER A 159 -2.94 -0.27 -14.94
N LYS A 160 -3.95 -0.11 -14.07
CA LYS A 160 -4.63 1.17 -13.85
C LYS A 160 -3.79 2.19 -13.07
N VAL A 161 -3.01 1.75 -12.09
CA VAL A 161 -2.26 2.66 -11.18
C VAL A 161 -0.78 2.82 -11.53
N SER A 162 -0.18 1.88 -12.26
CA SER A 162 1.19 2.01 -12.76
C SER A 162 1.34 3.24 -13.65
N THR A 163 2.49 3.91 -13.52
CA THR A 163 2.95 4.92 -14.46
C THR A 163 2.87 4.43 -15.91
N LYS A 164 2.63 5.38 -16.83
CA LYS A 164 2.57 5.15 -18.28
C LYS A 164 3.89 5.40 -18.97
N GLU A 165 4.71 6.26 -18.37
CA GLU A 165 5.98 6.69 -18.92
C GLU A 165 7.09 6.38 -17.93
N ILE A 166 8.28 6.15 -18.47
CA ILE A 166 9.50 6.05 -17.67
C ILE A 166 9.93 7.46 -17.28
N TYR A 167 10.29 7.66 -16.02
CA TYR A 167 10.78 8.94 -15.54
C TYR A 167 11.83 8.77 -14.45
N ASP A 168 12.74 9.74 -14.34
CA ASP A 168 13.66 9.83 -13.22
C ASP A 168 12.99 10.58 -12.08
N TYR A 169 13.00 9.99 -10.89
CA TYR A 169 12.43 10.63 -9.71
C TYR A 169 13.38 11.69 -9.17
N VAL A 170 12.84 12.89 -9.00
CA VAL A 170 13.46 13.99 -8.27
C VAL A 170 12.46 14.40 -7.19
N ASP A 171 12.93 14.55 -5.96
CA ASP A 171 12.07 14.98 -4.87
C ASP A 171 11.75 16.47 -5.04
N ASP A 172 10.49 16.77 -5.38
CA ASP A 172 9.98 18.13 -5.51
C ASP A 172 9.89 18.87 -4.16
N GLN A 173 10.20 18.16 -3.07
CA GLN A 173 10.31 18.69 -1.71
C GLN A 173 11.76 18.93 -1.25
N GLU A 174 12.77 18.90 -2.12
CA GLU A 174 14.09 19.47 -1.80
C GLU A 174 13.90 20.94 -1.36
N GLY A 175 14.03 21.21 -0.05
CA GLY A 175 13.75 22.52 0.54
C GLY A 175 12.45 22.65 1.36
N LYS A 176 11.57 21.64 1.37
CA LYS A 176 10.26 21.67 2.05
C LYS A 176 10.02 20.56 3.08
N ALA A 177 11.07 19.97 3.65
CA ALA A 177 10.89 19.13 4.83
C ALA A 177 10.37 20.00 5.99
N MET A 178 9.04 20.08 6.14
CA MET A 178 8.45 20.59 7.37
C MET A 178 8.81 19.60 8.47
N PRO A 179 9.48 20.03 9.54
CA PRO A 179 9.74 19.15 10.67
C PRO A 179 8.42 18.59 11.20
N PHE A 180 8.43 17.31 11.55
CA PHE A 180 7.39 16.72 12.38
C PHE A 180 7.07 17.64 13.58
N PRO A 181 5.80 17.78 14.00
CA PRO A 181 5.46 18.58 15.17
C PRO A 181 6.17 18.01 16.41
N GLY A 182 7.21 18.71 16.88
CA GLY A 182 8.09 18.26 17.97
C GLY A 182 9.57 18.53 17.75
N CYS A 183 10.01 18.75 16.51
CA CYS A 183 11.38 19.19 16.22
C CYS A 183 11.45 20.72 16.27
N THR A 184 11.86 21.28 17.40
CA THR A 184 11.94 22.73 17.66
C THR A 184 13.11 23.45 16.95
N ASN A 185 13.88 22.78 16.09
CA ASN A 185 15.00 23.40 15.40
C ASN A 185 14.58 23.90 14.01
N ILE A 186 13.91 25.04 13.99
CA ILE A 186 13.54 25.84 12.79
C ILE A 186 14.79 26.42 12.08
N GLN A 187 16.01 26.08 12.52
CA GLN A 187 17.27 26.62 12.02
C GLN A 187 18.28 25.60 11.49
N ALA A 188 18.01 24.29 11.60
CA ALA A 188 18.82 23.31 10.89
C ALA A 188 18.31 23.26 9.46
N GLY A 189 19.02 23.91 8.52
CA GLY A 189 18.77 23.76 7.10
C GLY A 189 18.60 22.28 6.74
N ILE A 190 17.78 22.00 5.74
CA ILE A 190 17.56 20.64 5.25
C ILE A 190 18.93 20.08 4.86
N PRO A 191 19.35 18.92 5.39
CA PRO A 191 20.63 18.33 5.03
C PRO A 191 20.71 18.20 3.51
N GLU A 192 21.78 18.71 2.92
CA GLU A 192 22.05 18.58 1.50
C GLU A 192 22.03 17.08 1.13
N ARG A 193 21.34 16.71 0.05
CA ARG A 193 21.30 15.31 -0.40
C ARG A 193 22.72 14.85 -0.71
N VAL A 194 23.23 13.92 0.10
CA VAL A 194 24.49 13.23 -0.20
C VAL A 194 24.19 12.12 -1.19
N ALA A 195 24.32 12.41 -2.48
CA ALA A 195 24.21 11.40 -3.53
C ALA A 195 25.29 10.33 -3.34
N ASN A 196 24.90 9.05 -3.31
CA ASN A 196 25.83 7.92 -3.27
C ASN A 196 26.11 7.35 -4.67
N GLY A 197 25.41 7.87 -5.69
CA GLY A 197 25.53 7.50 -7.10
C GLY A 197 24.99 6.11 -7.45
N LEU A 198 24.29 5.44 -6.54
CA LEU A 198 23.66 4.15 -6.81
C LEU A 198 22.40 4.33 -7.65
N LYS A 199 22.32 3.60 -8.75
CA LYS A 199 21.19 3.63 -9.68
C LYS A 199 20.19 2.54 -9.32
N VAL A 200 18.97 2.95 -9.01
CA VAL A 200 17.87 2.04 -8.73
C VAL A 200 16.84 2.14 -9.85
N VAL A 201 16.49 1.01 -10.45
CA VAL A 201 15.28 0.92 -11.29
C VAL A 201 14.13 0.45 -10.42
N ALA A 202 13.12 1.30 -10.23
CA ALA A 202 11.92 1.00 -9.46
C ALA A 202 10.76 0.64 -10.40
N ILE A 203 10.29 -0.61 -10.31
CA ILE A 203 9.12 -1.08 -11.06
C ILE A 203 7.86 -0.64 -10.30
N ASP A 204 7.07 0.21 -10.95
CA ASP A 204 5.85 0.76 -10.40
C ASP A 204 4.66 -0.17 -10.62
N CYS A 205 4.27 -0.90 -9.59
CA CYS A 205 3.06 -1.71 -9.57
C CYS A 205 1.85 -1.01 -8.89
N GLY A 206 1.93 0.31 -8.67
CA GLY A 206 1.08 1.05 -7.74
C GLY A 206 1.90 1.55 -6.55
N MET A 207 2.96 2.27 -6.85
CA MET A 207 3.97 2.68 -5.88
C MET A 207 3.49 3.86 -5.04
N LYS A 208 3.68 3.74 -3.73
CA LYS A 208 3.57 4.85 -2.78
C LYS A 208 4.75 5.80 -2.90
N LYS A 209 4.47 7.10 -2.90
CA LYS A 209 5.49 8.17 -2.99
C LYS A 209 6.53 8.08 -1.88
N ASN A 210 6.16 7.66 -0.66
CA ASN A 210 7.13 7.61 0.43
C ASN A 210 8.24 6.57 0.22
N ILE A 211 8.01 5.54 -0.59
CA ILE A 211 9.06 4.58 -1.00
C ILE A 211 10.16 5.32 -1.78
N LEU A 212 9.78 6.14 -2.76
CA LEU A 212 10.70 6.94 -3.56
C LEU A 212 11.45 7.95 -2.68
N ARG A 213 10.74 8.63 -1.77
CA ARG A 213 11.35 9.55 -0.80
C ARG A 213 12.39 8.85 0.08
N CYS A 214 12.11 7.63 0.56
CA CYS A 214 13.05 6.84 1.36
C CYS A 214 14.33 6.49 0.57
N LEU A 215 14.19 5.95 -0.65
CA LEU A 215 15.34 5.63 -1.51
C LEU A 215 16.15 6.88 -1.88
N TYR A 216 15.46 7.98 -2.21
CA TYR A 216 16.10 9.24 -2.61
C TYR A 216 16.90 9.87 -1.47
N LYS A 217 16.34 9.87 -0.24
CA LYS A 217 17.03 10.32 0.99
C LYS A 217 18.24 9.47 1.33
N LYS A 218 18.29 8.21 0.89
CA LYS A 218 19.47 7.34 1.01
C LYS A 218 20.53 7.62 -0.06
N GLY A 219 20.28 8.56 -0.97
CA GLY A 219 21.25 9.01 -1.97
C GLY A 219 21.17 8.30 -3.32
N CYS A 220 20.14 7.46 -3.55
CA CYS A 220 19.94 6.76 -4.81
C CYS A 220 19.43 7.69 -5.92
N ASP A 221 19.87 7.43 -7.15
CA ASP A 221 19.27 7.95 -8.37
C ASP A 221 18.24 6.93 -8.86
N ILE A 222 16.98 7.32 -8.97
CA ILE A 222 15.88 6.37 -9.16
C ILE A 222 15.21 6.62 -10.51
N THR A 223 15.21 5.59 -11.36
CA THR A 223 14.41 5.56 -12.59
C THR A 223 13.18 4.70 -12.34
N VAL A 224 11.99 5.31 -12.47
CA VAL A 224 10.71 4.62 -12.30
C VAL A 224 10.23 4.11 -13.65
N VAL A 225 9.86 2.83 -13.72
CA VAL A 225 9.40 2.17 -14.94
C VAL A 225 8.00 1.55 -14.75
N PRO A 226 7.17 1.50 -15.81
CA PRO A 226 5.88 0.80 -15.78
C PRO A 226 6.01 -0.68 -15.35
N PHE A 227 4.96 -1.21 -14.72
CA PHE A 227 4.92 -2.60 -14.21
C PHE A 227 5.29 -3.66 -15.26
N ASP A 228 4.96 -3.42 -16.54
CA ASP A 228 5.13 -4.35 -17.66
C ASP A 228 6.46 -4.14 -18.42
N THR A 229 7.38 -3.35 -17.87
CA THR A 229 8.69 -3.10 -18.51
C THR A 229 9.51 -4.41 -18.60
N PRO A 230 9.95 -4.81 -19.80
CA PRO A 230 10.76 -6.01 -20.00
C PRO A 230 12.16 -5.94 -19.35
N ALA A 231 12.69 -7.11 -18.99
CA ALA A 231 13.98 -7.24 -18.30
C ALA A 231 15.19 -6.68 -19.08
N ASP A 232 15.20 -6.81 -20.41
CA ASP A 232 16.26 -6.26 -21.27
C ASP A 232 16.26 -4.72 -21.26
N LYS A 233 15.08 -4.10 -21.27
CA LYS A 233 14.94 -2.64 -21.13
C LYS A 233 15.41 -2.17 -19.76
N ILE A 234 15.07 -2.88 -18.68
CA ILE A 234 15.56 -2.56 -17.33
C ILE A 234 17.09 -2.67 -17.26
N ALA A 235 17.65 -3.75 -17.81
CA ALA A 235 19.09 -3.98 -17.81
C ALA A 235 19.87 -2.89 -18.59
N ALA A 236 19.27 -2.29 -19.63
CA ALA A 236 19.88 -1.23 -20.41
C ALA A 236 20.19 0.05 -19.60
N TYR A 237 19.51 0.27 -18.46
CA TYR A 237 19.81 1.35 -17.53
C TYR A 237 21.06 1.10 -16.68
N ASN A 238 21.62 -0.11 -16.72
CA ASN A 238 22.73 -0.56 -15.87
C ASN A 238 22.49 -0.26 -14.38
N PRO A 239 21.38 -0.75 -13.79
CA PRO A 239 21.08 -0.50 -12.39
C PRO A 239 22.12 -1.15 -11.46
N ASP A 240 22.35 -0.52 -10.32
CA ASP A 240 23.04 -1.12 -9.18
C ASP A 240 22.08 -2.01 -8.38
N GLY A 241 20.77 -1.74 -8.43
CA GLY A 241 19.73 -2.58 -7.83
C GLY A 241 18.35 -2.36 -8.45
N ILE A 242 17.47 -3.33 -8.29
CA ILE A 242 16.08 -3.29 -8.77
C ILE A 242 15.14 -3.30 -7.58
N PHE A 243 14.16 -2.42 -7.61
CA PHE A 243 13.12 -2.33 -6.60
C PHE A 243 11.75 -2.65 -7.19
N ILE A 244 10.92 -3.44 -6.50
CA ILE A 244 9.53 -3.70 -6.89
C ILE A 244 8.59 -3.14 -5.82
N SER A 245 7.71 -2.23 -6.23
CA SER A 245 6.85 -1.51 -5.30
C SER A 245 5.70 -2.36 -4.74
N ASN A 246 4.99 -1.75 -3.79
CA ASN A 246 3.65 -2.17 -3.45
C ASN A 246 2.68 -1.99 -4.63
N GLY A 247 1.45 -2.46 -4.46
CA GLY A 247 0.38 -2.26 -5.42
C GLY A 247 -0.92 -2.95 -5.01
N PRO A 248 -1.99 -2.79 -5.80
CA PRO A 248 -3.28 -3.43 -5.58
C PRO A 248 -3.40 -4.80 -6.25
N GLY A 249 -4.49 -5.50 -5.94
CA GLY A 249 -4.94 -6.66 -6.70
C GLY A 249 -4.31 -7.98 -6.28
N ASP A 250 -4.52 -9.00 -7.13
CA ASP A 250 -3.95 -10.33 -6.96
C ASP A 250 -2.56 -10.38 -7.60
N PRO A 251 -1.51 -10.81 -6.88
CA PRO A 251 -0.17 -10.94 -7.45
C PRO A 251 -0.11 -11.89 -8.66
N GLU A 252 -0.99 -12.90 -8.75
CA GLU A 252 -1.00 -13.83 -9.88
C GLU A 252 -1.42 -13.18 -11.21
N ASP A 253 -2.11 -12.04 -11.16
CA ASP A 253 -2.50 -11.27 -12.36
C ASP A 253 -1.32 -10.48 -12.95
N VAL A 254 -0.24 -10.28 -12.19
CA VAL A 254 0.90 -9.44 -12.56
C VAL A 254 1.97 -10.24 -13.32
N THR A 255 1.53 -11.04 -14.28
CA THR A 255 2.36 -12.01 -15.01
C THR A 255 3.55 -11.38 -15.74
N ALA A 256 3.40 -10.17 -16.28
CA ALA A 256 4.47 -9.44 -16.96
C ALA A 256 5.62 -9.13 -15.99
N THR A 257 5.32 -8.60 -14.81
CA THR A 257 6.35 -8.28 -13.80
C THR A 257 7.00 -9.55 -13.25
N ILE A 258 6.23 -10.62 -13.01
CA ILE A 258 6.77 -11.93 -12.59
C ILE A 258 7.79 -12.44 -13.62
N ALA A 259 7.44 -12.38 -14.92
CA ALA A 259 8.35 -12.79 -15.99
C ALA A 259 9.61 -11.92 -16.07
N THR A 260 9.46 -10.60 -15.88
CA THR A 260 10.60 -9.67 -15.81
C THR A 260 11.53 -10.02 -14.64
N ILE A 261 11.00 -10.20 -13.43
CA ILE A 261 11.82 -10.54 -12.25
C ILE A 261 12.52 -11.89 -12.40
N LYS A 262 11.83 -12.89 -12.95
CA LYS A 262 12.44 -14.20 -13.23
C LYS A 262 13.68 -14.09 -14.13
N ASN A 263 13.72 -13.12 -15.04
CA ASN A 263 14.84 -12.88 -15.93
C ASN A 263 15.95 -11.98 -15.33
N LEU A 264 15.72 -11.37 -14.17
CA LEU A 264 16.64 -10.45 -13.49
C LEU A 264 17.26 -11.05 -12.21
N ILE A 265 16.63 -12.06 -11.61
CA ILE A 265 17.17 -12.81 -10.47
C ILE A 265 18.62 -13.26 -10.76
N GLY A 266 19.51 -13.05 -9.79
CA GLY A 266 20.93 -13.41 -9.87
C GLY A 266 21.81 -12.44 -10.69
N LYS A 267 21.23 -11.40 -11.31
CA LYS A 267 22.00 -10.38 -12.07
C LYS A 267 22.22 -9.09 -11.27
N TYR A 268 21.27 -8.75 -10.42
CA TYR A 268 21.24 -7.53 -9.62
C TYR A 268 20.68 -7.84 -8.22
N PRO A 269 21.06 -7.07 -7.19
CA PRO A 269 20.32 -7.01 -5.94
C PRO A 269 18.86 -6.61 -6.18
N ILE A 270 17.93 -7.32 -5.54
CA ILE A 270 16.49 -7.07 -5.70
C ILE A 270 15.83 -6.88 -4.33
N PHE A 271 15.05 -5.82 -4.18
CA PHE A 271 14.20 -5.58 -3.02
C PHE A 271 12.74 -5.39 -3.41
N GLY A 272 11.80 -6.09 -2.75
CA GLY A 272 10.37 -5.95 -2.99
C GLY A 272 9.55 -5.66 -1.72
N ILE A 273 8.53 -4.83 -1.86
CA ILE A 273 7.62 -4.43 -0.77
C ILE A 273 6.17 -4.82 -1.11
N CYS A 274 5.46 -5.45 -0.17
CA CYS A 274 4.04 -5.83 -0.29
C CYS A 274 3.74 -6.67 -1.54
N LEU A 275 3.18 -6.07 -2.60
CA LEU A 275 2.99 -6.75 -3.88
C LEU A 275 4.33 -7.22 -4.48
N GLY A 276 5.39 -6.42 -4.37
CA GLY A 276 6.73 -6.80 -4.79
C GLY A 276 7.28 -8.04 -4.07
N HIS A 277 6.93 -8.22 -2.79
CA HIS A 277 7.28 -9.44 -2.04
C HIS A 277 6.60 -10.69 -2.62
N GLN A 278 5.32 -10.56 -2.97
CA GLN A 278 4.54 -11.63 -3.57
C GLN A 278 5.05 -11.96 -4.98
N ILE A 279 5.31 -10.94 -5.81
CA ILE A 279 5.86 -11.09 -7.16
C ILE A 279 7.23 -11.80 -7.13
N ILE A 280 8.13 -11.40 -6.23
CA ILE A 280 9.42 -12.07 -6.05
C ILE A 280 9.18 -13.53 -5.70
N SER A 281 8.33 -13.81 -4.71
CA SER A 281 8.06 -15.18 -4.27
C SER A 281 7.51 -16.06 -5.41
N LEU A 282 6.57 -15.54 -6.20
CA LEU A 282 6.04 -16.20 -7.39
C LEU A 282 7.11 -16.42 -8.47
N ALA A 283 8.03 -15.46 -8.68
CA ALA A 283 9.13 -15.60 -9.65
C ALA A 283 10.12 -16.72 -9.29
N TYR A 284 10.29 -17.01 -7.99
CA TYR A 284 11.04 -18.16 -7.47
C TYR A 284 10.24 -19.48 -7.48
N GLY A 285 8.94 -19.44 -7.84
CA GLY A 285 8.08 -20.63 -7.93
C GLY A 285 7.29 -20.95 -6.65
N ALA A 286 7.30 -20.08 -5.65
CA ALA A 286 6.40 -20.19 -4.50
C ALA A 286 4.95 -19.92 -4.92
N LYS A 287 4.01 -20.05 -3.98
CA LYS A 287 2.58 -19.82 -4.18
C LYS A 287 2.06 -18.76 -3.24
N THR A 288 1.02 -18.06 -3.67
CA THR A 288 0.27 -17.11 -2.84
C THR A 288 -1.13 -17.65 -2.54
N TYR A 289 -1.78 -17.07 -1.54
CA TYR A 289 -3.18 -17.35 -1.24
C TYR A 289 -3.86 -16.10 -0.70
N LYS A 290 -5.18 -16.02 -0.87
CA LYS A 290 -5.99 -14.92 -0.35
C LYS A 290 -6.28 -15.13 1.14
N LEU A 291 -5.96 -14.13 1.95
CA LEU A 291 -6.33 -14.08 3.35
C LEU A 291 -7.83 -13.84 3.50
N LYS A 292 -8.39 -14.30 4.62
CA LYS A 292 -9.82 -14.15 4.91
C LYS A 292 -10.26 -12.67 4.89
N PHE A 293 -9.52 -11.80 5.57
CA PHE A 293 -9.78 -10.36 5.62
C PHE A 293 -8.53 -9.49 5.46
N GLY A 294 -7.36 -10.10 5.24
CA GLY A 294 -6.08 -9.42 5.06
C GLY A 294 -5.54 -8.72 6.31
N HIS A 295 -4.41 -8.04 6.16
CA HIS A 295 -3.78 -7.22 7.21
C HIS A 295 -3.81 -5.75 6.83
N ARG A 296 -4.39 -4.93 7.72
CA ARG A 296 -4.70 -3.51 7.47
C ARG A 296 -4.64 -2.70 8.76
N GLY A 297 -3.50 -2.05 8.98
CA GLY A 297 -3.28 -1.26 10.19
C GLY A 297 -1.82 -0.94 10.43
N GLY A 298 -1.58 0.05 11.29
CA GLY A 298 -0.24 0.47 11.73
C GLY A 298 0.22 -0.14 13.06
N ASN A 299 -0.30 -1.30 13.45
CA ASN A 299 -0.06 -1.92 14.76
C ASN A 299 0.25 -3.42 14.67
N HIS A 300 0.70 -3.92 13.52
CA HIS A 300 0.95 -5.34 13.29
C HIS A 300 2.35 -5.74 13.80
N PRO A 301 2.45 -6.64 14.81
CA PRO A 301 3.73 -7.10 15.31
C PRO A 301 4.34 -8.15 14.37
N VAL A 302 5.53 -7.86 13.86
CA VAL A 302 6.29 -8.76 12.97
C VAL A 302 7.60 -9.12 13.65
N LYS A 303 7.94 -10.41 13.66
CA LYS A 303 9.20 -10.91 14.20
C LYS A 303 10.22 -11.11 13.09
N ASN A 304 11.33 -10.39 13.15
CA ASN A 304 12.53 -10.68 12.37
C ASN A 304 13.21 -11.93 12.95
N LEU A 305 13.21 -13.02 12.19
CA LEU A 305 13.71 -14.32 12.64
C LEU A 305 15.24 -14.34 12.77
N LYS A 306 15.96 -13.57 11.95
CA LYS A 306 17.43 -13.51 11.97
C LYS A 306 17.96 -12.77 13.18
N LYS A 307 17.39 -11.59 13.45
CA LYS A 307 17.82 -10.70 14.53
C LYS A 307 17.14 -11.05 15.85
N ASN A 308 16.08 -11.86 15.82
CA ASN A 308 15.21 -12.17 16.95
C ASN A 308 14.65 -10.88 17.60
N LEU A 309 14.24 -9.92 16.77
CA LEU A 309 13.64 -8.65 17.16
C LEU A 309 12.19 -8.60 16.69
N VAL A 310 11.37 -7.82 17.39
CA VAL A 310 9.97 -7.56 17.02
C VAL A 310 9.84 -6.10 16.61
N GLU A 311 9.15 -5.88 15.51
CA GLU A 311 8.88 -4.58 14.91
C GLU A 311 7.36 -4.37 14.87
N ILE A 312 6.89 -3.16 15.15
CA ILE A 312 5.52 -2.79 14.83
C ILE A 312 5.53 -2.28 13.39
N THR A 313 4.63 -2.79 12.55
CA THR A 313 4.64 -2.54 11.11
C THR A 313 3.32 -1.97 10.61
N SER A 314 3.40 -1.23 9.50
CA SER A 314 2.24 -0.82 8.71
C SER A 314 1.93 -1.87 7.67
N GLN A 315 0.69 -2.35 7.62
CA GLN A 315 0.26 -3.40 6.70
C GLN A 315 -0.96 -3.00 5.89
N ASN A 316 -0.96 -3.38 4.61
CA ASN A 316 -2.09 -3.29 3.70
C ASN A 316 -1.99 -4.37 2.61
N HIS A 317 -2.48 -5.57 2.88
CA HIS A 317 -2.50 -6.65 1.88
C HIS A 317 -3.64 -7.66 2.10
N SER A 318 -4.17 -8.21 0.99
CA SER A 318 -5.17 -9.30 0.99
C SER A 318 -4.58 -10.68 0.72
N TYR A 319 -3.35 -10.75 0.24
CA TYR A 319 -2.69 -12.00 -0.17
C TYR A 319 -1.44 -12.22 0.67
N ALA A 320 -1.05 -13.47 0.86
CA ALA A 320 0.16 -13.85 1.57
C ALA A 320 0.87 -14.98 0.83
N VAL A 321 2.18 -15.09 1.06
CA VAL A 321 2.99 -16.20 0.54
C VAL A 321 2.75 -17.44 1.39
N LYS A 322 2.60 -18.59 0.74
CA LYS A 322 2.33 -19.88 1.39
C LYS A 322 3.62 -20.52 1.87
N ASP A 323 3.74 -20.79 3.17
CA ASP A 323 4.98 -21.24 3.81
C ASP A 323 5.54 -22.54 3.23
N ASP A 324 4.71 -23.57 3.13
CA ASP A 324 5.09 -24.87 2.54
C ASP A 324 5.48 -24.80 1.04
N SER A 325 5.20 -23.68 0.37
CA SER A 325 5.56 -23.49 -1.04
C SER A 325 6.95 -22.88 -1.22
N LEU A 326 7.63 -22.47 -0.15
CA LEU A 326 9.02 -22.00 -0.21
C LEU A 326 10.01 -23.16 -0.42
N ASP A 327 9.63 -24.39 -0.05
CA ASP A 327 10.48 -25.57 -0.16
C ASP A 327 10.97 -25.78 -1.60
N GLY A 328 12.29 -25.87 -1.77
CA GLY A 328 12.94 -26.09 -3.06
C GLY A 328 13.03 -24.86 -3.97
N THR A 329 12.49 -23.69 -3.56
CA THR A 329 12.60 -22.45 -4.33
C THR A 329 13.95 -21.75 -4.15
N GLY A 330 14.64 -21.98 -3.02
CA GLY A 330 15.84 -21.24 -2.61
C GLY A 330 15.54 -20.01 -1.75
N LEU A 331 14.26 -19.68 -1.55
CA LEU A 331 13.84 -18.65 -0.61
C LEU A 331 13.81 -19.17 0.83
N THR A 332 14.22 -18.32 1.77
CA THR A 332 14.11 -18.57 3.22
C THR A 332 13.23 -17.49 3.84
N ALA A 333 12.27 -17.88 4.69
CA ALA A 333 11.47 -16.93 5.45
C ALA A 333 12.35 -16.14 6.45
N THR A 334 12.22 -14.82 6.45
CA THR A 334 12.99 -13.91 7.30
C THR A 334 12.14 -13.22 8.35
N HIS A 335 10.86 -13.05 8.08
CA HIS A 335 9.92 -12.37 8.97
C HIS A 335 8.60 -13.14 9.06
N ILE A 336 7.98 -13.14 10.24
CA ILE A 336 6.66 -13.74 10.47
C ILE A 336 5.75 -12.80 11.24
N ASN A 337 4.46 -12.84 10.93
CA ASN A 337 3.44 -12.11 11.67
C ASN A 337 3.16 -12.81 13.01
N LEU A 338 3.20 -12.08 14.12
CA LEU A 338 2.94 -12.68 15.44
C LEU A 338 1.46 -12.84 15.78
N LEU A 339 0.53 -12.29 14.98
CA LEU A 339 -0.90 -12.45 15.18
C LEU A 339 -1.43 -13.77 14.61
N ASP A 340 -0.88 -14.25 13.50
CA ASP A 340 -1.39 -15.41 12.78
C ASP A 340 -0.34 -16.30 12.08
N ASN A 341 0.95 -16.00 12.26
CA ASN A 341 2.10 -16.73 11.70
C ASN A 341 2.20 -16.73 10.16
N THR A 342 1.60 -15.76 9.46
CA THR A 342 1.90 -15.62 8.03
C THR A 342 3.33 -15.17 7.78
N ILE A 343 3.87 -15.53 6.61
CA ILE A 343 5.15 -15.01 6.14
C ILE A 343 5.04 -13.50 5.91
N GLU A 344 6.01 -12.77 6.45
CA GLU A 344 6.11 -11.32 6.33
C GLU A 344 7.38 -10.87 5.62
N GLY A 345 8.25 -11.80 5.26
CA GLY A 345 9.45 -11.52 4.49
C GLY A 345 10.20 -12.78 4.10
N VAL A 346 10.92 -12.71 2.98
CA VAL A 346 11.75 -13.80 2.45
C VAL A 346 13.06 -13.25 1.91
N GLU A 347 14.03 -14.14 1.73
CA GLU A 347 15.28 -13.82 1.05
C GLU A 347 15.85 -15.01 0.25
N CYS A 348 16.70 -14.70 -0.72
CA CYS A 348 17.67 -15.60 -1.31
C CYS A 348 19.05 -14.93 -1.25
N THR A 349 19.90 -15.39 -0.32
CA THR A 349 21.25 -14.81 -0.13
C THR A 349 22.14 -15.01 -1.37
N LYS A 350 21.98 -16.12 -2.09
CA LYS A 350 22.78 -16.44 -3.28
C LYS A 350 22.60 -15.41 -4.39
N ASP A 351 21.36 -14.96 -4.58
CA ASP A 351 20.98 -14.05 -5.65
C ASP A 351 20.88 -12.59 -5.17
N THR A 352 21.24 -12.32 -3.91
CA THR A 352 21.12 -11.00 -3.26
C THR A 352 19.70 -10.43 -3.36
N VAL A 353 18.70 -11.27 -3.11
CA VAL A 353 17.28 -10.89 -3.16
C VAL A 353 16.67 -10.94 -1.77
N PHE A 354 15.90 -9.93 -1.40
CA PHE A 354 15.04 -9.99 -0.22
C PHE A 354 13.75 -9.20 -0.44
N SER A 355 12.74 -9.47 0.38
CA SER A 355 11.47 -8.76 0.30
C SER A 355 10.68 -8.85 1.60
N VAL A 356 9.77 -7.90 1.81
CA VAL A 356 8.85 -7.88 2.96
C VAL A 356 7.42 -7.60 2.54
N GLN A 357 6.47 -8.20 3.25
CA GLN A 357 5.04 -8.13 2.95
C GLN A 357 4.38 -6.85 3.50
N TYR A 358 4.95 -6.27 4.56
CA TYR A 358 4.53 -5.00 5.16
C TYR A 358 5.22 -3.81 4.50
N HIS A 359 4.96 -2.60 5.01
CA HIS A 359 5.39 -1.32 4.42
C HIS A 359 6.47 -0.61 5.27
N PRO A 360 7.77 -0.86 5.00
CA PRO A 360 8.89 -0.17 5.65
C PRO A 360 8.90 1.34 5.53
N GLU A 361 8.32 1.86 4.45
CA GLU A 361 8.14 3.29 4.25
C GLU A 361 7.05 3.89 5.15
N SER A 362 6.17 3.06 5.72
CA SER A 362 4.98 3.51 6.46
C SER A 362 4.17 4.53 5.67
N ALA A 363 3.88 5.74 6.20
CA ALA A 363 2.95 6.69 5.57
C ALA A 363 1.58 6.04 5.24
N PRO A 364 0.75 5.76 6.27
CA PRO A 364 0.99 6.03 7.70
C PRO A 364 1.56 4.81 8.43
N GLY A 365 2.06 5.01 9.64
CA GLY A 365 2.48 3.91 10.52
C GLY A 365 3.83 4.11 11.21
N PRO A 366 4.28 3.08 11.96
CA PRO A 366 5.53 3.08 12.72
C PRO A 366 6.77 3.03 11.81
N GLN A 367 7.92 3.55 12.27
CA GLN A 367 9.15 3.64 11.48
C GLN A 367 10.19 2.55 11.81
N ASP A 368 9.78 1.55 12.60
CA ASP A 368 10.64 0.50 13.18
C ASP A 368 11.45 -0.26 12.12
N SER A 369 10.90 -0.43 10.93
CA SER A 369 11.47 -1.26 9.85
C SER A 369 12.17 -0.49 8.74
N SER A 370 12.46 0.80 8.95
CA SER A 370 13.12 1.64 7.94
C SER A 370 14.51 1.15 7.52
N TYR A 371 15.20 0.40 8.39
CA TYR A 371 16.53 -0.19 8.14
C TYR A 371 16.61 -1.08 6.90
N LEU A 372 15.47 -1.57 6.39
CA LEU A 372 15.43 -2.41 5.20
C LEU A 372 15.88 -1.65 3.94
N PHE A 373 15.71 -0.33 3.92
CA PHE A 373 16.28 0.49 2.86
C PHE A 373 17.81 0.53 2.93
N GLU A 374 18.40 0.65 4.13
CA GLU A 374 19.85 0.54 4.34
C GLU A 374 20.38 -0.83 3.92
N GLU A 375 19.68 -1.92 4.26
CA GLU A 375 20.05 -3.27 3.84
C GLU A 375 20.09 -3.40 2.31
N PHE A 376 19.17 -2.74 1.60
CA PHE A 376 19.21 -2.68 0.14
C PHE A 376 20.41 -1.89 -0.39
N ILE A 377 20.77 -0.76 0.23
CA ILE A 377 21.97 0.01 -0.13
C ILE A 377 23.24 -0.81 0.06
N ASP A 378 23.36 -1.50 1.19
CA ASP A 378 24.53 -2.32 1.52
C ASP A 378 24.70 -3.47 0.51
N ASN A 379 23.60 -4.11 0.11
CA ASN A 379 23.59 -5.15 -0.92
C ASN A 379 24.05 -4.62 -2.30
N MET A 380 23.63 -3.41 -2.68
CA MET A 380 24.10 -2.76 -3.91
C MET A 380 25.59 -2.41 -3.87
N ASN A 381 26.07 -1.81 -2.77
CA ASN A 381 27.47 -1.47 -2.60
C ASN A 381 28.36 -2.71 -2.67
N LYS A 382 28.02 -3.76 -1.94
CA LYS A 382 28.77 -5.02 -1.95
C LYS A 382 28.85 -5.62 -3.36
N THR A 383 27.73 -5.64 -4.09
CA THR A 383 27.71 -6.17 -5.46
C THR A 383 28.55 -5.32 -6.42
N ARG A 384 28.55 -4.00 -6.24
CA ARG A 384 29.38 -3.07 -7.02
C ARG A 384 30.87 -3.28 -6.74
N GLU A 385 31.25 -3.47 -5.49
CA GLU A 385 32.63 -3.79 -5.08
C GLU A 385 33.08 -5.14 -5.62
N ASP A 386 32.25 -6.18 -5.50
CA ASP A 386 32.54 -7.52 -6.03
C ASP A 386 32.77 -7.49 -7.56
N LYS A 387 31.96 -6.69 -8.30
CA LYS A 387 32.15 -6.46 -9.74
C LYS A 387 33.40 -5.66 -10.09
N ALA A 388 33.83 -4.74 -9.24
CA ALA A 388 35.04 -3.96 -9.46
C ALA A 388 36.33 -4.78 -9.19
N ASN A 389 36.22 -5.82 -8.36
CA ASN A 389 37.33 -6.70 -7.98
C ASN A 389 37.47 -7.96 -8.85
N ALA A 390 36.47 -8.29 -9.67
CA ALA A 390 36.45 -9.41 -10.61
C ALA A 390 37.03 -9.01 -11.98
#